data_AF-Q7XHS1-F1
#
_entry.id   AF-Q7XHS1-F1
#
_cell.length_a   1.000
_cell.length_b   1.000
_cell.length_c   1.000
_cell.angle_alpha   90.00
_cell.angle_beta   90.00
_cell.angle_gamma   90.00
#
_symmetry.space_group_name_H-M   'P 1'
#
loop_
_entity.id
_entity.type
_entity.pdbx_description
1 polymer ?
#
loop_
_entity_poly.entity_id
_entity_poly.type
_entity_poly.pdbx_seq_one_letter_code
_entity_poly.pdbx_strand_id
1 'polypeptide(L)'
;MGATMQLVVGLAGVASSSPRLAPHCAVATATTTSSCSVRKQSCSCCGAAHLPRRLQHKQQRRCGIRVRAVETDAAAGGEAKAAPEEPPSVDFAFVAPRLLPDGTPDVHYRTACGGQKLRDIMLDNYIDLYGPYDKLLLNCEGGGECGTCIVEVVEGGELLSPKTDVEKELLKRKPKTWRLACQATVGNPDSTGQMVIQQLPEWKIHEWDK
;
A
#
# COMPACT_ATOMS: atom_id res chain seq x y z
N MET A 1 -27.29 29.19 29.03
CA MET A 1 -25.94 29.69 29.35
C MET A 1 -24.97 28.78 28.63
N GLY A 2 -24.64 29.09 27.38
CA GLY A 2 -23.87 28.22 26.49
C GLY A 2 -22.41 28.64 26.45
N ALA A 3 -21.52 27.73 26.82
CA ALA A 3 -20.08 27.91 26.68
C ALA A 3 -19.60 27.15 25.45
N THR A 4 -19.15 27.90 24.44
CA THR A 4 -18.41 27.42 23.27
C THR A 4 -16.96 27.18 23.67
N MET A 5 -16.47 25.93 23.53
CA MET A 5 -15.04 25.64 23.62
C MET A 5 -14.51 25.34 22.21
N GLN A 6 -13.69 26.24 21.68
CA GLN A 6 -12.82 25.99 20.53
C GLN A 6 -11.55 25.30 21.03
N LEU A 7 -11.18 24.20 20.39
CA LEU A 7 -9.97 23.45 20.69
C LEU A 7 -8.95 23.72 19.57
N VAL A 8 -7.86 24.41 19.92
CA VAL A 8 -6.71 24.65 19.07
C VAL A 8 -5.70 23.54 19.32
N VAL A 9 -5.42 22.71 18.31
CA VAL A 9 -4.35 21.70 18.38
C VAL A 9 -3.13 22.25 17.62
N GLY A 10 -2.07 22.55 18.36
CA GLY A 10 -0.77 22.95 17.80
C GLY A 10 0.02 21.74 17.34
N LEU A 11 0.50 21.77 16.09
CA LEU A 11 1.39 20.77 15.51
C LEU A 11 2.84 21.06 15.93
N ALA A 12 3.36 20.28 16.87
CA ALA A 12 4.79 20.18 17.11
C ALA A 12 5.37 19.07 16.22
N GLY A 13 6.19 19.45 15.25
CA GLY A 13 6.86 18.54 14.33
C GLY A 13 7.85 17.65 15.05
N VAL A 14 7.70 16.33 14.88
CA VAL A 14 8.70 15.34 15.23
C VAL A 14 9.14 14.61 13.96
N ALA A 15 10.37 14.89 13.54
CA ALA A 15 11.03 14.17 12.47
C ALA A 15 11.27 12.72 12.93
N SER A 16 10.67 11.75 12.27
CA SER A 16 10.93 10.33 12.53
C SER A 16 11.29 9.61 11.24
N SER A 17 12.57 9.27 11.15
CA SER A 17 13.20 8.55 10.06
C SER A 17 12.71 7.10 10.01
N SER A 18 11.92 6.74 9.00
CA SER A 18 11.56 5.34 8.71
C SER A 18 12.40 4.79 7.55
N PRO A 19 12.83 3.51 7.60
CA PRO A 19 13.70 2.93 6.60
C PRO A 19 12.95 2.66 5.28
N ARG A 20 13.52 3.14 4.17
CA ARG A 20 13.04 2.94 2.81
C ARG A 20 13.12 1.46 2.42
N LEU A 21 11.98 0.77 2.31
CA LEU A 21 11.84 -0.43 1.49
C LEU A 21 11.05 -0.04 0.24
N ALA A 22 11.74 0.15 -0.89
CA ALA A 22 11.10 0.44 -2.17
C ALA A 22 10.56 -0.85 -2.81
N PRO A 23 9.29 -0.91 -3.23
CA PRO A 23 8.85 -1.91 -4.17
C PRO A 23 9.22 -1.45 -5.59
N HIS A 24 9.77 -2.38 -6.35
CA HIS A 24 10.19 -2.20 -7.74
C HIS A 24 8.95 -2.20 -8.65
N CYS A 25 8.54 -1.02 -9.13
CA CYS A 25 7.58 -0.88 -10.23
C CYS A 25 8.29 -1.17 -11.56
N ALA A 26 8.26 -2.41 -12.02
CA ALA A 26 8.69 -2.79 -13.38
C ALA A 26 7.47 -2.86 -14.31
N VAL A 27 7.30 -1.85 -15.17
CA VAL A 27 6.41 -1.91 -16.34
C VAL A 27 7.17 -2.62 -17.46
N ALA A 28 6.69 -3.80 -17.87
CA ALA A 28 7.21 -4.50 -19.04
C ALA A 28 6.11 -4.56 -20.12
N THR A 29 6.30 -3.79 -21.19
CA THR A 29 5.56 -3.90 -22.45
C THR A 29 6.51 -4.48 -23.50
N ALA A 30 6.24 -5.69 -23.99
CA ALA A 30 6.85 -6.20 -25.21
C ALA A 30 5.96 -7.26 -25.87
N THR A 31 5.12 -6.81 -26.79
CA THR A 31 4.53 -7.57 -27.89
C THR A 31 5.62 -7.87 -28.91
N THR A 32 5.89 -9.14 -29.24
CA THR A 32 5.83 -9.66 -30.64
C THR A 32 6.29 -11.12 -30.77
N THR A 33 5.47 -11.82 -31.53
CA THR A 33 5.56 -13.14 -32.19
C THR A 33 6.92 -13.53 -32.77
N SER A 34 7.35 -14.78 -32.56
CA SER A 34 7.94 -15.60 -33.63
C SER A 34 8.02 -17.10 -33.25
N SER A 35 7.77 -17.93 -34.25
CA SER A 35 7.58 -19.38 -34.27
C SER A 35 8.88 -20.19 -34.29
N CYS A 36 8.88 -21.43 -33.76
CA CYS A 36 9.17 -22.68 -34.48
C CYS A 36 9.27 -23.91 -33.55
N SER A 37 8.77 -25.03 -34.08
CA SER A 37 8.56 -26.37 -33.50
C SER A 37 9.82 -27.19 -33.16
N VAL A 38 9.70 -28.21 -32.28
CA VAL A 38 9.80 -29.67 -32.61
C VAL A 38 9.96 -30.58 -31.35
N ARG A 39 8.97 -31.49 -31.18
CA ARG A 39 8.93 -32.93 -30.71
C ARG A 39 9.83 -33.42 -29.55
N LYS A 40 9.27 -33.91 -28.42
CA LYS A 40 8.69 -35.25 -28.06
C LYS A 40 9.69 -36.44 -27.99
N GLN A 41 9.89 -37.00 -26.78
CA GLN A 41 9.87 -38.45 -26.51
C GLN A 41 9.82 -38.80 -25.02
N SER A 42 9.12 -39.89 -24.71
CA SER A 42 8.70 -40.42 -23.39
C SER A 42 9.43 -41.72 -23.05
N CYS A 43 9.58 -42.07 -21.76
CA CYS A 43 9.70 -43.47 -21.36
C CYS A 43 9.22 -43.73 -19.93
N SER A 44 8.44 -44.81 -19.75
CA SER A 44 7.94 -45.35 -18.49
C SER A 44 8.78 -46.55 -18.07
N CYS A 45 9.08 -46.68 -16.78
CA CYS A 45 9.51 -47.94 -16.15
C CYS A 45 9.08 -47.92 -14.68
N CYS A 46 8.16 -48.84 -14.36
CA CYS A 46 7.94 -49.59 -13.12
C CYS A 46 8.86 -49.25 -11.93
N GLY A 47 8.42 -49.14 -10.68
CA GLY A 47 7.56 -50.04 -9.91
C GLY A 47 8.10 -50.08 -8.47
N ALA A 48 7.22 -50.31 -7.50
CA ALA A 48 7.42 -50.08 -6.07
C ALA A 48 8.55 -50.90 -5.39
N ALA A 49 9.15 -50.34 -4.33
CA ALA A 49 9.02 -50.79 -2.93
C ALA A 49 10.28 -50.52 -2.05
N HIS A 50 10.01 -50.26 -0.77
CA HIS A 50 10.86 -50.37 0.43
C HIS A 50 11.93 -49.29 0.77
N LEU A 51 11.63 -48.58 1.88
CA LEU A 51 12.53 -47.89 2.84
C LEU A 51 13.60 -48.84 3.43
N PRO A 52 14.76 -48.38 3.98
CA PRO A 52 14.80 -47.45 5.12
C PRO A 52 16.01 -46.50 5.31
N ARG A 53 15.84 -45.63 6.33
CA ARG A 53 16.76 -44.68 6.99
C ARG A 53 18.23 -45.12 7.13
N ARG A 54 19.17 -44.18 6.93
CA ARG A 54 20.27 -43.87 7.88
C ARG A 54 20.91 -42.51 7.59
N LEU A 55 20.95 -41.67 8.63
CA LEU A 55 21.69 -40.41 8.71
C LEU A 55 23.19 -40.68 8.86
N GLN A 56 24.04 -40.07 8.03
CA GLN A 56 25.44 -39.83 8.38
C GLN A 56 25.91 -38.45 7.92
N HIS A 57 26.37 -37.71 8.92
CA HIS A 57 26.99 -36.40 8.92
C HIS A 57 28.22 -36.37 7.98
N LYS A 58 28.30 -35.42 7.05
CA LYS A 58 29.57 -35.14 6.34
C LYS A 58 29.86 -33.64 6.36
N GLN A 59 30.96 -33.33 7.06
CA GLN A 59 31.61 -32.05 7.24
C GLN A 59 31.49 -31.11 6.03
N GLN A 60 30.85 -29.96 6.23
CA GLN A 60 30.96 -28.83 5.31
C GLN A 60 32.33 -28.18 5.47
N ARG A 61 33.09 -28.25 4.39
CA ARG A 61 34.37 -27.57 4.21
C ARG A 61 34.13 -26.05 4.18
N ARG A 62 34.84 -25.33 5.05
CA ARG A 62 35.00 -23.87 5.01
C ARG A 62 35.79 -23.50 3.74
N CYS A 63 35.14 -22.88 2.75
CA CYS A 63 35.84 -22.06 1.76
C CYS A 63 35.75 -20.60 2.20
N GLY A 64 36.90 -20.02 2.56
CA GLY A 64 37.00 -18.62 2.93
C GLY A 64 36.77 -17.73 1.71
N ILE A 65 35.75 -16.88 1.77
CA ILE A 65 35.55 -15.79 0.82
C ILE A 65 36.55 -14.69 1.18
N ARG A 66 37.45 -14.35 0.25
CA ARG A 66 38.31 -13.16 0.35
C ARG A 66 37.60 -12.00 -0.36
N VAL A 67 37.07 -11.05 0.40
CA VAL A 67 36.60 -9.77 -0.13
C VAL A 67 37.80 -8.81 -0.15
N ARG A 68 38.12 -8.22 -1.31
CA ARG A 68 39.05 -7.09 -1.43
C ARG A 68 38.24 -5.81 -1.56
N ALA A 69 38.56 -4.81 -0.75
CA ALA A 69 38.10 -3.44 -0.95
C ALA A 69 38.88 -2.81 -2.12
N VAL A 70 38.16 -2.11 -3.00
CA VAL A 70 38.72 -1.17 -3.98
C VAL A 70 38.37 0.22 -3.46
N GLU A 71 39.38 1.05 -3.27
CA GLU A 71 39.22 2.48 -3.02
C GLU A 71 38.91 3.16 -4.36
N THR A 72 37.92 4.05 -4.37
CA THR A 72 37.65 4.94 -5.49
C THR A 72 38.14 6.33 -5.12
N ASP A 73 39.15 6.80 -5.84
CA ASP A 73 39.71 8.12 -5.70
C ASP A 73 38.68 9.21 -6.04
N ALA A 74 38.63 10.20 -5.14
CA ALA A 74 37.85 11.42 -5.29
C ALA A 74 38.48 12.32 -6.36
N ALA A 75 37.93 12.28 -7.57
CA ALA A 75 38.18 13.30 -8.59
C ALA A 75 37.11 14.39 -8.48
N ALA A 76 37.53 15.53 -7.93
CA ALA A 76 36.80 16.78 -7.89
C ALA A 76 36.46 17.25 -9.32
N GLY A 77 35.17 17.39 -9.59
CA GLY A 77 34.61 18.09 -10.74
C GLY A 77 33.32 18.75 -10.29
N GLY A 78 33.42 20.03 -9.94
CA GLY A 78 32.27 20.84 -9.54
C GLY A 78 31.41 21.17 -10.74
N GLU A 79 30.23 20.56 -10.79
CA GLU A 79 29.13 20.98 -11.64
C GLU A 79 27.91 21.10 -10.72
N ALA A 80 27.19 22.22 -10.84
CA ALA A 80 26.04 22.52 -10.00
C ALA A 80 24.99 21.41 -10.16
N LYS A 81 24.99 20.47 -9.19
CA LYS A 81 24.08 19.33 -9.13
C LYS A 81 22.66 19.86 -8.97
N ALA A 82 21.92 19.92 -10.09
CA ALA A 82 20.48 20.00 -10.09
C ALA A 82 19.95 19.01 -9.05
N ALA A 83 19.10 19.50 -8.13
CA ALA A 83 18.51 18.68 -7.09
C ALA A 83 17.93 17.40 -7.72
N PRO A 84 18.19 16.21 -7.16
CA PRO A 84 17.61 14.99 -7.71
C PRO A 84 16.10 15.18 -7.77
N GLU A 85 15.54 15.16 -8.97
CA GLU A 85 14.09 15.21 -9.17
C GLU A 85 13.49 14.00 -8.45
N GLU A 86 12.82 14.27 -7.32
CA GLU A 86 12.26 13.21 -6.51
C GLU A 86 11.15 12.51 -7.32
N PRO A 87 11.11 11.16 -7.33
CA PRO A 87 10.13 10.44 -8.12
C PRO A 87 8.72 10.84 -7.67
N PRO A 88 7.73 10.92 -8.59
CA PRO A 88 6.39 11.32 -8.24
C PRO A 88 5.79 10.32 -7.25
N SER A 89 5.47 10.80 -6.06
CA SER A 89 4.83 10.03 -5.01
C SER A 89 3.73 10.81 -4.30
N VAL A 90 2.75 10.08 -3.80
CA VAL A 90 1.67 10.62 -2.96
C VAL A 90 1.91 10.17 -1.53
N ASP A 91 1.89 11.13 -0.62
CA ASP A 91 1.98 10.88 0.82
C ASP A 91 0.59 10.73 1.42
N PHE A 92 0.44 9.74 2.29
CA PHE A 92 -0.81 9.40 2.94
C PHE A 92 -0.65 9.48 4.45
N ALA A 93 -1.61 10.12 5.11
CA ALA A 93 -1.84 10.02 6.55
C ALA A 93 -3.12 9.21 6.79
N PHE A 94 -2.96 7.97 7.23
CA PHE A 94 -4.09 7.09 7.57
C PHE A 94 -4.43 7.23 9.05
N VAL A 95 -5.59 7.80 9.36
CA VAL A 95 -6.08 7.96 10.74
C VAL A 95 -6.85 6.70 11.12
N ALA A 96 -6.41 6.00 12.17
CA ALA A 96 -7.10 4.82 12.68
C ALA A 96 -8.44 5.21 13.35
N PRO A 97 -9.41 4.28 13.47
CA PRO A 97 -10.65 4.56 14.18
C PRO A 97 -10.48 4.62 15.71
N ARG A 98 -9.33 4.19 16.25
CA ARG A 98 -9.06 4.19 17.69
C ARG A 98 -8.11 5.34 18.05
N LEU A 99 -8.40 5.99 19.16
CA LEU A 99 -7.50 6.95 19.77
C LEU A 99 -6.44 6.23 20.62
N LEU A 100 -5.26 6.82 20.70
CA LEU A 100 -4.22 6.42 21.62
C LEU A 100 -4.64 6.70 23.08
N PRO A 101 -3.99 6.09 24.10
CA PRO A 101 -4.35 6.28 25.51
C PRO A 101 -4.28 7.73 26.00
N ASP A 102 -3.56 8.60 25.29
CA ASP A 102 -3.44 10.03 25.54
C ASP A 102 -4.58 10.86 24.90
N GLY A 103 -5.47 10.22 24.12
CA GLY A 103 -6.57 10.86 23.40
C GLY A 103 -6.19 11.40 22.02
N THR A 104 -4.95 11.21 21.57
CA THR A 104 -4.53 11.63 20.22
C THR A 104 -4.97 10.61 19.17
N PRO A 105 -5.24 11.04 17.92
CA PRO A 105 -5.53 10.12 16.83
C PRO A 105 -4.27 9.30 16.49
N ASP A 106 -4.44 7.99 16.34
CA ASP A 106 -3.36 7.13 15.82
C ASP A 106 -3.25 7.33 14.29
N VAL A 107 -2.13 7.89 13.83
CA VAL A 107 -1.91 8.25 12.43
C VAL A 107 -0.73 7.46 11.87
N HIS A 108 -0.96 6.76 10.77
CA HIS A 108 0.07 6.02 10.04
C HIS A 108 0.43 6.75 8.74
N TYR A 109 1.68 7.23 8.66
CA TYR A 109 2.22 7.86 7.46
C TYR A 109 2.77 6.82 6.49
N ARG A 110 2.40 6.92 5.22
CA ARG A 110 2.87 6.03 4.14
C ARG A 110 3.07 6.83 2.86
N THR A 111 3.89 6.31 1.95
CA THR A 111 4.12 6.91 0.64
C THR A 111 3.88 5.84 -0.41
N ALA A 112 3.14 6.15 -1.47
CA ALA A 112 2.92 5.24 -2.59
C ALA A 112 2.90 5.99 -3.93
N CYS A 113 3.05 5.25 -5.02
CA CYS A 113 2.91 5.80 -6.36
C CYS A 113 1.42 6.05 -6.69
N GLY A 114 1.14 7.10 -7.44
CA GLY A 114 -0.19 7.30 -8.02
C GLY A 114 -0.51 6.24 -9.09
N GLY A 115 -1.75 6.25 -9.58
CA GLY A 115 -2.30 5.30 -10.54
C GLY A 115 -2.84 3.99 -9.93
N GLN A 116 -2.68 3.77 -8.63
CA GLN A 116 -3.13 2.55 -7.95
C GLN A 116 -4.50 2.73 -7.28
N LYS A 117 -5.21 1.62 -7.03
CA LYS A 117 -6.42 1.64 -6.20
C LYS A 117 -6.04 1.90 -4.75
N LEU A 118 -6.83 2.73 -4.07
CA LEU A 118 -6.56 3.08 -2.68
C LEU A 118 -6.60 1.85 -1.76
N ARG A 119 -7.46 0.88 -2.07
CA ARG A 119 -7.49 -0.43 -1.40
C ARG A 119 -6.14 -1.14 -1.42
N ASP A 120 -5.48 -1.19 -2.57
CA ASP A 120 -4.24 -1.94 -2.75
C ASP A 120 -3.11 -1.25 -1.99
N ILE A 121 -3.04 0.09 -2.09
CA ILE A 121 -2.11 0.91 -1.30
C ILE A 121 -2.26 0.64 0.20
N MET A 122 -3.49 0.59 0.72
CA MET A 122 -3.74 0.33 2.14
C MET A 122 -3.33 -1.09 2.55
N LEU A 123 -3.69 -2.10 1.75
CA LEU A 123 -3.38 -3.50 2.04
C LEU A 123 -1.87 -3.78 1.97
N ASP A 124 -1.17 -3.24 0.97
CA ASP A 124 0.27 -3.39 0.79
C ASP A 124 1.07 -2.75 1.94
N ASN A 125 0.53 -1.69 2.53
CA ASN A 125 1.14 -0.97 3.67
C ASN A 125 0.67 -1.46 5.05
N TYR A 126 -0.05 -2.59 5.11
CA TYR A 126 -0.61 -3.19 6.32
C TYR A 126 -1.52 -2.24 7.11
N ILE A 127 -2.34 -1.46 6.39
CA ILE A 127 -3.36 -0.58 6.98
C ILE A 127 -4.71 -1.29 6.93
N ASP A 128 -5.41 -1.31 8.07
CA ASP A 128 -6.69 -2.01 8.20
C ASP A 128 -7.82 -1.24 7.50
N LEU A 129 -8.23 -1.75 6.35
CA LEU A 129 -9.38 -1.23 5.60
C LEU A 129 -10.73 -1.77 6.09
N TYR A 130 -10.73 -2.95 6.70
CA TYR A 130 -11.93 -3.70 7.04
C TYR A 130 -12.16 -3.77 8.54
N GLY A 131 -13.43 -3.77 8.94
CA GLY A 131 -13.80 -4.15 10.29
C GLY A 131 -13.39 -5.60 10.59
N PRO A 132 -13.32 -5.98 11.88
CA PRO A 132 -12.89 -7.32 12.30
C PRO A 132 -13.71 -8.47 11.71
N TYR A 133 -14.95 -8.21 11.29
CA TYR A 133 -15.85 -9.21 10.69
C TYR A 133 -15.94 -9.10 9.16
N ASP A 134 -15.83 -7.88 8.61
CA ASP A 134 -16.09 -7.62 7.19
C ASP A 134 -15.05 -8.25 6.27
N LYS A 135 -13.79 -8.32 6.75
CA LYS A 135 -12.67 -8.86 5.97
C LYS A 135 -12.90 -10.31 5.53
N LEU A 136 -13.47 -11.13 6.43
CA LEU A 136 -13.63 -12.57 6.22
C LEU A 136 -14.98 -12.93 5.59
N LEU A 137 -16.03 -12.16 5.90
CA LEU A 137 -17.41 -12.55 5.56
C LEU A 137 -17.98 -11.79 4.36
N LEU A 138 -17.55 -10.55 4.13
CA LEU A 138 -18.24 -9.60 3.25
C LEU A 138 -17.30 -8.84 2.31
N ASN A 139 -16.07 -9.31 2.11
CA ASN A 139 -15.10 -8.68 1.21
C ASN A 139 -15.27 -9.18 -0.23
N CYS A 140 -15.74 -8.33 -1.15
CA CYS A 140 -15.86 -8.63 -2.59
C CYS A 140 -14.55 -8.55 -3.40
N GLU A 141 -13.39 -8.45 -2.74
CA GLU A 141 -12.05 -8.38 -3.37
C GLU A 141 -11.80 -7.22 -4.35
N GLY A 142 -12.73 -6.28 -4.47
CA GLY A 142 -12.59 -5.10 -5.32
C GLY A 142 -13.71 -4.94 -6.33
N GLY A 143 -14.66 -5.88 -6.40
CA GLY A 143 -15.80 -5.84 -7.32
C GLY A 143 -16.73 -4.62 -7.15
N GLY A 144 -16.68 -3.95 -6.00
CA GLY A 144 -17.47 -2.75 -5.75
C GLY A 144 -18.90 -2.99 -5.29
N GLU A 145 -19.29 -4.24 -5.00
CA GLU A 145 -20.67 -4.58 -4.66
C GLU A 145 -20.95 -4.63 -3.14
N CYS A 146 -19.97 -5.06 -2.34
CA CYS A 146 -20.18 -5.28 -0.90
C CYS A 146 -20.30 -4.00 -0.07
N GLY A 147 -19.76 -2.87 -0.54
CA GLY A 147 -19.75 -1.62 0.21
C GLY A 147 -18.97 -1.67 1.54
N THR A 148 -18.09 -2.64 1.78
CA THR A 148 -17.34 -2.75 3.05
C THR A 148 -16.02 -1.98 3.06
N CYS A 149 -15.50 -1.61 1.88
CA CYS A 149 -14.22 -0.91 1.70
C CYS A 149 -14.34 0.62 1.96
N ILE A 150 -15.10 1.03 2.98
CA ILE A 150 -15.45 2.45 3.20
C ILE A 150 -14.33 3.20 3.90
N VAL A 151 -13.98 4.35 3.33
CA VAL A 151 -13.06 5.32 3.93
C VAL A 151 -13.64 6.72 3.83
N GLU A 152 -13.25 7.58 4.74
CA GLU A 152 -13.54 9.01 4.67
C GLU A 152 -12.30 9.75 4.18
N VAL A 153 -12.48 10.58 3.14
CA VAL A 153 -11.41 11.43 2.63
C VAL A 153 -11.54 12.78 3.32
N VAL A 154 -10.61 13.08 4.20
CA VAL A 154 -10.57 14.34 4.97
C VAL A 154 -9.92 15.42 4.11
N GLU A 155 -8.81 15.08 3.45
CA GLU A 155 -8.03 15.98 2.58
C GLU A 155 -7.52 15.23 1.34
N GLY A 156 -7.32 15.94 0.24
CA GLY A 156 -6.82 15.37 -1.03
C GLY A 156 -7.89 14.65 -1.86
N GLY A 157 -9.17 15.01 -1.71
CA GLY A 157 -10.27 14.41 -2.47
C GLY A 157 -10.18 14.65 -3.99
N GLU A 158 -9.49 15.71 -4.39
CA GLU A 158 -9.19 16.08 -5.77
C GLU A 158 -8.19 15.16 -6.47
N LEU A 159 -7.34 14.45 -5.70
CA LEU A 159 -6.41 13.46 -6.24
C LEU A 159 -7.12 12.15 -6.60
N LEU A 160 -8.35 11.93 -6.15
CA LEU A 160 -9.07 10.71 -6.45
C LEU A 160 -9.84 10.78 -7.76
N SER A 161 -9.96 9.63 -8.41
CA SER A 161 -10.88 9.45 -9.53
C SER A 161 -12.31 9.87 -9.16
N PRO A 162 -13.12 10.36 -10.13
CA PRO A 162 -14.51 10.68 -9.89
C PRO A 162 -15.28 9.46 -9.35
N LYS A 163 -16.33 9.71 -8.58
CA LYS A 163 -17.16 8.64 -8.00
C LYS A 163 -17.85 7.84 -9.12
N THR A 164 -17.73 6.52 -9.06
CA THR A 164 -18.46 5.60 -9.96
C THR A 164 -19.95 5.58 -9.62
N ASP A 165 -20.79 5.09 -10.53
CA ASP A 165 -22.23 5.01 -10.26
C ASP A 165 -22.55 3.99 -9.15
N VAL A 166 -21.79 2.90 -9.08
CA VAL A 166 -21.88 1.93 -7.97
C VAL A 166 -21.56 2.57 -6.62
N GLU A 167 -20.51 3.40 -6.56
CA GLU A 167 -20.20 4.20 -5.36
C GLU A 167 -21.35 5.12 -4.98
N LYS A 168 -21.95 5.82 -5.96
CA LYS A 168 -23.06 6.74 -5.70
C LYS A 168 -24.27 6.00 -5.13
N GLU A 169 -24.58 4.81 -5.65
CA GLU A 169 -25.69 3.96 -5.19
C GLU A 169 -25.48 3.46 -3.76
N LEU A 170 -24.29 2.94 -3.44
CA LEU A 170 -23.97 2.42 -2.10
C LEU A 170 -23.83 3.54 -1.05
N LEU A 171 -23.39 4.74 -1.45
CA LEU A 171 -23.16 5.87 -0.56
C LEU A 171 -24.31 6.88 -0.52
N LYS A 172 -25.49 6.59 -1.09
CA LYS A 172 -26.63 7.53 -1.17
C LYS A 172 -27.02 8.19 0.15
N ARG A 173 -26.91 7.46 1.26
CA ARG A 173 -27.29 7.93 2.61
C ARG A 173 -26.09 8.35 3.46
N LYS A 174 -24.88 8.32 2.90
CA LYS A 174 -23.64 8.57 3.62
C LYS A 174 -23.06 9.96 3.22
N PRO A 175 -22.19 10.57 4.04
CA PRO A 175 -21.56 11.84 3.71
C PRO A 175 -20.83 11.82 2.37
N LYS A 176 -20.83 12.95 1.65
CA LYS A 176 -20.18 13.08 0.33
C LYS A 176 -18.67 12.89 0.38
N THR A 177 -18.04 13.06 1.54
CA THR A 177 -16.60 12.83 1.78
C THR A 177 -16.23 11.35 1.76
N TRP A 178 -17.20 10.45 1.91
CA TRP A 178 -16.94 9.02 1.94
C TRP A 178 -16.69 8.47 0.54
N ARG A 179 -15.82 7.47 0.45
CA ARG A 179 -15.40 6.78 -0.77
C ARG A 179 -15.29 5.28 -0.53
N LEU A 180 -15.45 4.51 -1.59
CA LEU A 180 -15.07 3.10 -1.59
C LEU A 180 -13.60 3.02 -2.02
N ALA A 181 -12.70 2.67 -1.10
CA ALA A 181 -11.27 2.59 -1.37
C ALA A 181 -10.93 1.64 -2.54
N CYS A 182 -11.76 0.63 -2.75
CA CYS A 182 -11.61 -0.31 -3.85
C CYS A 182 -11.98 0.26 -5.23
N GLN A 183 -12.82 1.29 -5.28
CA GLN A 183 -13.21 1.95 -6.54
C GLN A 183 -12.44 3.23 -6.79
N ALA A 184 -11.94 3.89 -5.74
CA ALA A 184 -11.13 5.09 -5.82
C ALA A 184 -9.70 4.78 -6.32
N THR A 185 -9.35 5.32 -7.49
CA THR A 185 -7.95 5.36 -7.96
C THR A 185 -7.29 6.65 -7.49
N VAL A 186 -6.07 6.56 -6.96
CA VAL A 186 -5.29 7.73 -6.54
C VAL A 186 -4.50 8.27 -7.73
N GLY A 187 -4.92 9.40 -8.29
CA GLY A 187 -4.18 10.17 -9.29
C GLY A 187 -3.73 9.38 -10.51
N ASN A 188 -2.74 9.95 -11.20
CA ASN A 188 -1.96 9.31 -12.25
C ASN A 188 -0.62 8.85 -11.67
N PRO A 189 0.13 7.97 -12.36
CA PRO A 189 1.48 7.58 -11.92
C PRO A 189 2.43 8.77 -11.68
N ASP A 190 2.20 9.89 -12.36
CA ASP A 190 3.01 11.11 -12.23
C ASP A 190 2.45 12.11 -11.21
N SER A 191 1.36 11.77 -10.53
CA SER A 191 0.74 12.66 -9.55
C SER A 191 1.54 12.70 -8.26
N THR A 192 1.77 13.92 -7.76
CA THR A 192 2.32 14.19 -6.43
C THR A 192 1.28 14.90 -5.58
N GLY A 193 1.32 14.67 -4.27
CA GLY A 193 0.39 15.32 -3.36
C GLY A 193 0.32 14.64 -2.00
N GLN A 194 -0.61 15.12 -1.18
CA GLN A 194 -0.84 14.61 0.16
C GLN A 194 -2.33 14.28 0.33
N MET A 195 -2.60 13.22 1.07
CA MET A 195 -3.96 12.77 1.34
C MET A 195 -4.11 12.40 2.81
N VAL A 196 -5.22 12.83 3.42
CA VAL A 196 -5.59 12.43 4.78
C VAL A 196 -6.84 11.57 4.70
N ILE A 197 -6.72 10.33 5.16
CA ILE A 197 -7.75 9.31 5.03
C ILE A 197 -8.10 8.77 6.41
N GLN A 198 -9.36 8.90 6.79
CA GLN A 198 -9.89 8.30 8.00
C GLN A 198 -10.37 6.87 7.70
N GLN A 199 -9.78 5.91 8.42
CA GLN A 199 -10.15 4.51 8.38
C GLN A 199 -11.48 4.28 9.12
N LEU A 200 -12.30 3.38 8.57
CA LEU A 200 -13.54 2.87 9.17
C LEU A 200 -14.41 3.99 9.78
N PRO A 201 -14.88 4.99 9.00
CA PRO A 201 -15.59 6.16 9.51
C PRO A 201 -17.00 5.83 10.04
N GLU A 202 -17.41 4.56 10.01
CA GLU A 202 -18.74 4.11 10.41
C GLU A 202 -19.07 4.43 11.87
N TRP A 203 -18.07 4.52 12.75
CA TRP A 203 -18.32 4.97 14.13
C TRP A 203 -18.87 6.39 14.21
N LYS A 204 -18.54 7.26 13.23
CA LYS A 204 -19.06 8.63 13.16
C LYS A 204 -20.53 8.70 12.76
N ILE A 205 -21.18 7.59 12.37
CA ILE A 205 -22.59 7.60 11.89
C ILE A 205 -23.51 8.35 12.86
N HIS A 206 -23.29 8.20 14.17
CA HIS A 206 -24.09 8.87 15.21
C HIS A 206 -24.02 10.42 15.19
N GLU A 207 -23.04 11.01 14.50
CA GLU A 207 -22.88 12.46 14.40
C GLU A 207 -23.73 13.08 13.28
N TRP A 208 -24.13 12.28 12.29
CA TRP A 208 -24.79 12.79 11.07
C TRP A 208 -26.32 12.70 11.09
N ASP A 209 -26.89 11.94 12.02
CA ASP A 209 -28.34 11.81 12.22
C ASP A 209 -28.93 12.93 13.13
N LYS A 210 -28.18 14.02 13.37
CA LYS A 210 -28.61 15.19 14.15
C LYS A 210 -28.94 16.37 13.24
#